data_AF-A0A0V1JKP3-F1
#
_entry.id   AF-A0A0V1JKP3-F1
#
_cell.length_a   1.000
_cell.length_b   1.000
_cell.length_c   1.000
_cell.angle_alpha   90.00
_cell.angle_beta   90.00
_cell.angle_gamma   90.00
#
_symmetry.space_group_name_H-M   'P 1'
#
loop_
_entity.id
_entity.type
_entity.pdbx_description
1 polymer ?
#
loop_
_entity_poly.entity_id
_entity_poly.type
_entity_poly.pdbx_seq_one_letter_code
_entity_poly.pdbx_strand_id
1 'polypeptide(L)'
;MGRIPLSQYLEIKEKQISTMSQEQLMKELKKTEAKLLKLKKEIQQLDEDYEEFQQKIKMTKSELEKYKRLPYVVCTISEILKAKDVVGAKSITNTAKVDAGDKQNDDELIVVKVPPRLTYMLPNSGLIKPGVLKVGDLAALSRDRLQLIELLPSEYDPRVKVLSGRFDRKIELPLPNEKARERIMQIYAQKMNVSPNVNFEELARCTDDFNGAQCKAVVTEAGMVALRENKVQITHEHFLAAILEVQADKKKNSFLYV
;
A
#
# COMPACT_ATOMS: atom_id res chain seq x y z
N MET A 1 26.63 40.33 9.98
CA MET A 1 26.36 41.78 10.17
C MET A 1 24.88 41.94 10.47
N GLY A 2 24.54 42.46 11.66
CA GLY A 2 23.14 42.56 12.11
C GLY A 2 22.30 43.45 11.20
N ARG A 3 21.06 43.02 10.92
CA ARG A 3 20.09 43.82 10.18
C ARG A 3 19.65 44.98 11.06
N ILE A 4 20.17 46.18 10.80
CA ILE A 4 19.70 47.41 11.43
C ILE A 4 18.28 47.67 10.90
N PRO A 5 17.28 47.95 11.76
CA PRO A 5 15.94 48.30 11.30
C PRO A 5 15.96 49.54 10.41
N LEU A 6 15.11 49.53 9.36
CA LEU A 6 15.12 50.55 8.30
C LEU A 6 14.97 51.98 8.83
N SER A 7 14.15 52.15 9.89
CA SER A 7 13.95 53.43 10.60
C SER A 7 15.24 53.97 11.21
N GLN A 8 16.00 53.11 11.88
CA GLN A 8 17.24 53.49 12.55
C GLN A 8 18.37 53.77 11.54
N TYR A 9 18.36 53.08 10.40
CA TYR A 9 19.26 53.39 9.28
C TYR A 9 18.97 54.76 8.65
N LEU A 10 17.68 55.11 8.49
CA LEU A 10 17.24 56.41 7.99
C LEU A 10 17.69 57.56 8.89
N GLU A 11 17.49 57.47 10.21
CA GLU A 11 17.92 58.49 11.17
C GLU A 11 19.45 58.72 11.16
N ILE A 12 20.23 57.64 11.05
CA ILE A 12 21.71 57.72 10.97
C ILE A 12 22.15 58.38 9.66
N LYS A 13 21.49 58.03 8.54
CA LYS A 13 21.73 58.62 7.22
C LYS A 13 21.35 60.10 7.19
N GLU A 14 20.23 60.49 7.78
CA GLU A 14 19.78 61.89 7.87
C GLU A 14 20.79 62.77 8.63
N LYS A 15 21.29 62.29 9.77
CA LYS A 15 22.36 62.97 10.52
C LYS A 15 23.63 63.12 9.68
N GLN A 16 24.04 62.09 8.94
CA GLN A 16 25.20 62.17 8.03
C GLN A 16 25.00 63.18 6.89
N ILE A 17 23.80 63.22 6.29
CA ILE A 17 23.46 64.15 5.20
C ILE A 17 23.55 65.61 5.66
N SER A 18 23.17 65.91 6.91
CA SER A 18 23.25 67.27 7.47
C SER A 18 24.68 67.81 7.65
N THR A 19 25.66 66.91 7.78
CA THR A 19 27.08 67.26 8.03
C THR A 19 27.96 67.38 6.78
N MET A 20 27.47 67.00 5.59
CA MET A 20 28.29 66.96 4.36
C MET A 20 28.12 68.19 3.47
N SER A 21 29.16 68.53 2.69
CA SER A 21 29.09 69.61 1.69
C SER A 21 28.28 69.19 0.45
N GLN A 22 27.71 70.17 -0.26
CA GLN A 22 26.84 69.93 -1.43
C GLN A 22 27.51 69.06 -2.52
N GLU A 23 28.81 69.24 -2.75
CA GLU A 23 29.58 68.44 -3.72
C GLU A 23 29.71 66.96 -3.31
N GLN A 24 29.93 66.70 -2.02
CA GLN A 24 30.07 65.35 -1.50
C GLN A 24 28.73 64.60 -1.56
N LEU A 25 27.63 65.31 -1.27
CA LEU A 25 26.26 64.81 -1.35
C LEU A 25 25.90 64.36 -2.78
N MET A 26 26.25 65.18 -3.78
CA MET A 26 26.04 64.85 -5.19
C MET A 26 26.86 63.64 -5.65
N LYS A 27 28.07 63.46 -5.10
CA LYS A 27 28.94 62.32 -5.42
C LYS A 27 28.46 61.01 -4.80
N GLU A 28 27.95 61.05 -3.56
CA GLU A 28 27.28 59.92 -2.90
C GLU A 28 25.99 59.54 -3.62
N LEU A 29 25.16 60.52 -4.00
CA LEU A 29 23.92 60.30 -4.78
C LEU A 29 24.20 59.53 -6.07
N LYS A 30 25.15 60.01 -6.89
CA LYS A 30 25.56 59.33 -8.12
C LYS A 30 26.08 57.91 -7.87
N LYS A 31 26.84 57.68 -6.79
CA LYS A 31 27.28 56.33 -6.40
C LYS A 31 26.11 55.43 -6.00
N THR A 32 25.14 55.94 -5.25
CA THR A 32 23.96 55.17 -4.83
C THR A 32 23.04 54.85 -5.99
N GLU A 33 22.83 55.78 -6.92
CA GLU A 33 22.06 55.55 -8.16
C GLU A 33 22.73 54.49 -9.03
N ALA A 34 24.06 54.54 -9.19
CA ALA A 34 24.80 53.52 -9.93
C ALA A 34 24.70 52.13 -9.28
N LYS A 35 24.73 52.05 -7.93
CA LYS A 35 24.51 50.79 -7.20
C LYS A 35 23.08 50.28 -7.37
N LEU A 36 22.09 51.17 -7.26
CA LEU A 36 20.67 50.84 -7.48
C LEU A 36 20.43 50.31 -8.89
N LEU A 37 21.05 50.90 -9.90
CA LEU A 37 20.94 50.45 -11.28
C LEU A 37 21.56 49.06 -11.48
N LYS A 38 22.70 48.77 -10.85
CA LYS A 38 23.32 47.43 -10.89
C LYS A 38 22.45 46.38 -10.20
N LEU A 39 21.97 46.67 -8.99
CA LEU A 39 21.09 45.78 -8.23
C LEU A 39 19.76 45.51 -8.97
N LYS A 40 19.17 46.54 -9.60
CA LYS A 40 17.97 46.35 -10.42
C LYS A 40 18.21 45.41 -11.60
N LYS A 41 19.37 45.52 -12.27
CA LYS A 41 19.75 44.59 -13.35
C LYS A 41 19.94 43.17 -12.84
N GLU A 42 20.57 43.01 -11.68
CA GLU A 42 20.80 41.70 -11.06
C GLU A 42 19.49 41.03 -10.64
N ILE A 43 18.55 41.79 -10.06
CA ILE A 43 17.19 41.29 -9.74
C ILE A 43 16.47 40.87 -11.02
N GLN A 44 16.52 41.69 -12.07
CA GLN A 44 15.87 41.37 -13.34
C GLN A 44 16.44 40.09 -13.97
N GLN A 45 17.76 39.91 -13.94
CA GLN A 45 18.40 38.68 -14.41
C GLN A 45 17.98 37.46 -13.59
N LEU A 46 17.90 37.59 -12.27
CA LEU A 46 17.45 36.51 -11.39
C LEU A 46 15.97 36.15 -11.63
N ASP A 47 15.12 37.13 -11.93
CA ASP A 47 13.72 36.91 -12.26
C ASP A 47 13.59 36.15 -13.60
N GLU A 48 14.37 36.52 -14.61
CA GLU A 48 14.44 35.81 -15.90
C GLU A 48 14.93 34.36 -15.74
N ASP A 49 16.01 34.15 -14.97
CA ASP A 49 16.52 32.81 -14.65
C ASP A 49 15.48 31.97 -13.90
N TYR A 50 14.76 32.58 -12.95
CA TYR A 50 13.72 31.90 -12.19
C TYR A 50 12.58 31.41 -13.10
N GLU A 51 12.13 32.25 -14.02
CA GLU A 51 11.12 31.87 -15.01
C GLU A 51 11.61 30.72 -15.91
N GLU A 52 12.86 30.76 -16.36
CA GLU A 52 13.45 29.68 -17.16
C GLU A 52 13.51 28.36 -16.37
N PHE A 53 13.93 28.39 -15.10
CA PHE A 53 13.94 27.20 -14.25
C PHE A 53 12.53 26.66 -14.01
N GLN A 54 11.53 27.52 -13.80
CA GLN A 54 10.13 27.09 -13.66
C GLN A 54 9.62 26.40 -14.93
N GLN A 55 9.95 26.94 -16.11
CA GLN A 55 9.59 26.31 -17.39
C GLN A 55 10.26 24.95 -17.55
N LYS A 56 11.55 24.83 -17.26
CA LYS A 56 12.27 23.53 -17.29
C LYS A 56 11.62 22.51 -16.36
N ILE A 57 11.33 22.88 -15.11
CA ILE A 57 10.67 22.00 -14.15
C ILE A 57 9.29 21.55 -14.67
N LYS A 58 8.51 22.47 -15.27
CA LYS A 58 7.20 22.16 -15.84
C LYS A 58 7.32 21.16 -17.00
N MET A 59 8.28 21.35 -17.89
CA MET A 59 8.56 20.45 -19.00
C MET A 59 8.96 19.05 -18.49
N THR A 60 9.93 18.96 -17.58
CA THR A 60 10.37 17.69 -17.00
C THR A 60 9.24 16.96 -16.27
N LYS A 61 8.38 17.67 -15.52
CA LYS A 61 7.20 17.08 -14.88
C LYS A 61 6.23 16.47 -15.91
N SER A 62 5.98 17.18 -17.01
CA SER A 62 5.10 16.68 -18.07
C SER A 62 5.65 15.42 -18.76
N GLU A 63 6.98 15.30 -18.86
CA GLU A 63 7.63 14.09 -19.35
C GLU A 63 7.51 12.95 -18.34
N LEU A 64 7.68 13.23 -17.04
CA LEU A 64 7.55 12.24 -15.96
C LEU A 64 6.14 11.65 -15.89
N GLU A 65 5.10 12.44 -16.14
CA GLU A 65 3.72 11.95 -16.23
C GLU A 65 3.49 10.97 -17.38
N LYS A 66 4.21 11.10 -18.50
CA LYS A 66 4.14 10.11 -19.59
C LYS A 66 4.68 8.75 -19.14
N TYR A 67 5.66 8.73 -18.24
CA TYR A 67 6.21 7.48 -17.69
C TYR A 67 5.31 6.82 -16.64
N LYS A 68 4.43 7.58 -15.99
CA LYS A 68 3.44 7.08 -15.01
C LYS A 68 2.21 6.44 -15.63
N ARG A 69 2.17 6.25 -16.95
CA ARG A 69 1.02 5.68 -17.63
C ARG A 69 0.83 4.22 -17.23
N LEU A 70 -0.42 3.88 -16.93
CA LEU A 70 -0.89 2.50 -16.85
C LEU A 70 -0.69 1.82 -18.22
N PRO A 71 -0.39 0.51 -18.27
CA PRO A 71 -0.33 -0.45 -17.17
C PRO A 71 1.08 -0.67 -16.61
N TYR A 72 1.26 -0.47 -15.30
CA TYR A 72 2.46 -0.89 -14.57
C TYR A 72 2.28 -2.29 -13.96
N VAL A 73 3.39 -2.92 -13.59
CA VAL A 73 3.41 -4.19 -12.86
C VAL A 73 3.75 -3.92 -11.41
N VAL A 74 3.02 -4.53 -10.50
CA VAL A 74 3.32 -4.42 -9.07
C VAL A 74 4.45 -5.39 -8.74
N CYS A 75 5.49 -4.90 -8.07
CA CYS A 75 6.62 -5.69 -7.62
C CYS A 75 6.88 -5.46 -6.12
N THR A 76 7.58 -6.42 -5.50
CA THR A 76 8.06 -6.31 -4.12
C THR A 76 9.57 -6.20 -4.14
N ILE A 77 10.12 -5.26 -3.37
CA ILE A 77 11.56 -5.12 -3.23
C ILE A 77 12.07 -6.24 -2.32
N SER A 78 12.93 -7.10 -2.86
CA SER A 78 13.50 -8.23 -2.12
C SER A 78 14.80 -7.83 -1.43
N GLU A 79 15.69 -7.14 -2.13
CA GLU A 79 17.01 -6.75 -1.62
C GLU A 79 17.47 -5.44 -2.27
N ILE A 80 18.26 -4.66 -1.54
CA ILE A 80 18.93 -3.46 -2.04
C ILE A 80 20.42 -3.68 -1.82
N LEU A 81 21.16 -3.81 -2.90
CA LEU A 81 22.59 -4.08 -2.92
C LEU A 81 23.33 -2.79 -3.20
N LYS A 82 24.27 -2.43 -2.33
CA LYS A 82 25.20 -1.34 -2.60
C LYS A 82 26.45 -1.91 -3.26
N ALA A 83 26.87 -1.33 -4.38
CA ALA A 83 28.03 -1.76 -5.16
C ALA A 83 29.33 -1.81 -4.34
N LYS A 84 29.40 -1.01 -3.26
CA LYS A 84 30.55 -0.98 -2.33
C LYS A 84 30.67 -2.23 -1.45
N ASP A 85 29.60 -2.98 -1.26
CA ASP A 85 29.56 -4.17 -0.40
C ASP A 85 29.81 -5.48 -1.18
N VAL A 86 29.97 -5.41 -2.51
CA VAL A 86 30.23 -6.58 -3.36
C VAL A 86 31.73 -6.87 -3.43
N VAL A 87 32.21 -7.72 -2.53
CA VAL A 87 33.55 -8.30 -2.61
C VAL A 87 33.64 -9.18 -3.87
N GLY A 88 34.26 -8.67 -4.93
CA GLY A 88 34.66 -9.48 -6.10
C GLY A 88 34.06 -9.09 -7.46
N ALA A 89 33.21 -8.07 -7.56
CA ALA A 89 32.76 -7.60 -8.87
C ALA A 89 33.82 -6.70 -9.53
N LYS A 90 34.71 -7.29 -10.34
CA LYS A 90 35.35 -6.52 -11.42
C LYS A 90 34.23 -6.03 -12.32
N SER A 91 34.13 -4.72 -12.51
CA SER A 91 33.22 -4.09 -13.45
C SER A 91 33.47 -4.64 -14.85
N ILE A 92 32.65 -5.61 -15.27
CA ILE A 92 32.56 -6.05 -16.66
C ILE A 92 31.33 -5.33 -17.24
N THR A 93 31.44 -4.03 -17.44
CA THR A 93 30.59 -3.33 -18.41
C THR A 93 31.43 -3.09 -19.65
N ASN A 94 31.31 -3.97 -20.65
CA ASN A 94 31.66 -3.65 -22.02
C ASN A 94 30.62 -2.68 -22.59
N THR A 95 30.63 -1.45 -22.09
CA THR A 95 30.02 -0.30 -22.76
C THR A 95 30.95 0.88 -22.55
N ALA A 96 31.45 1.38 -23.68
CA ALA A 96 32.31 2.55 -23.75
C ALA A 96 31.66 3.74 -23.04
N LYS A 97 32.44 4.42 -22.18
CA LYS A 97 32.24 5.78 -21.68
C LYS A 97 30.78 6.26 -21.65
N VAL A 98 30.10 6.00 -20.54
CA VAL A 98 28.88 6.72 -20.16
C VAL A 98 29.23 7.70 -19.04
N ASP A 99 28.58 8.86 -19.10
CA ASP A 99 29.08 10.15 -18.65
C ASP A 99 29.39 10.29 -17.16
N ALA A 100 30.34 11.19 -16.86
CA ALA A 100 30.85 11.50 -15.51
C ALA A 100 29.85 12.22 -14.58
N GLY A 101 28.55 12.18 -14.88
CA GLY A 101 27.50 12.96 -14.22
C GLY A 101 26.73 12.26 -13.10
N ASP A 102 26.75 10.93 -13.00
CA ASP A 102 25.81 10.19 -12.13
C ASP A 102 26.45 9.14 -11.21
N LYS A 103 27.68 9.38 -10.75
CA LYS A 103 28.46 8.47 -9.89
C LYS A 103 27.85 8.16 -8.51
N GLN A 104 26.68 8.71 -8.16
CA GLN A 104 26.04 8.47 -6.85
C GLN A 104 24.80 7.57 -6.94
N ASN A 105 24.14 7.47 -8.09
CA ASN A 105 22.92 6.68 -8.22
C ASN A 105 23.17 5.28 -8.81
N ASP A 106 24.24 5.11 -9.60
CA ASP A 106 24.64 3.82 -10.19
C ASP A 106 25.14 2.80 -9.15
N ASP A 107 25.37 3.23 -7.91
CA ASP A 107 25.93 2.40 -6.84
C ASP A 107 24.87 1.51 -6.15
N GLU A 108 23.58 1.64 -6.42
CA GLU A 108 22.53 0.82 -5.79
C GLU A 108 21.81 -0.07 -6.83
N LEU A 109 21.98 -1.39 -6.69
CA LEU A 109 21.18 -2.39 -7.42
C LEU A 109 19.99 -2.81 -6.55
N ILE A 110 18.80 -2.79 -7.13
CA ILE A 110 17.57 -3.18 -6.47
C ILE A 110 17.10 -4.50 -7.06
N VAL A 111 16.98 -5.51 -6.20
CA VAL A 111 16.43 -6.82 -6.56
C VAL A 111 14.93 -6.79 -6.29
N VAL A 112 14.13 -6.95 -7.35
CA VAL A 112 12.67 -6.93 -7.27
C VAL A 112 12.07 -8.27 -7.66
N LYS A 113 11.04 -8.67 -6.92
CA LYS A 113 10.21 -9.85 -7.20
C LYS A 113 8.91 -9.42 -7.86
N VAL A 114 8.69 -9.93 -9.06
CA VAL A 114 7.53 -9.65 -9.91
C VAL A 114 6.66 -10.91 -9.98
N PRO A 115 5.34 -10.81 -9.77
CA PRO A 115 4.43 -11.91 -10.03
C PRO A 115 4.49 -12.37 -11.50
N PRO A 116 4.49 -13.69 -11.80
CA PRO A 116 4.23 -14.82 -10.90
C PRO A 116 5.49 -15.57 -10.43
N ARG A 117 6.55 -14.87 -9.95
CA ARG A 117 7.85 -15.39 -9.39
C ARG A 117 9.09 -15.03 -10.24
N LEU A 118 9.01 -14.01 -11.08
CA LEU A 118 10.20 -13.49 -11.76
C LEU A 118 11.00 -12.60 -10.80
N THR A 119 12.31 -12.68 -10.86
CA THR A 119 13.20 -11.82 -10.08
C THR A 119 14.05 -11.01 -11.06
N TYR A 120 13.95 -9.68 -10.98
CA TYR A 120 14.74 -8.77 -11.80
C TYR A 120 15.74 -8.02 -10.91
N MET A 121 16.96 -7.84 -11.42
CA MET A 121 17.95 -6.95 -10.82
C MET A 121 17.98 -5.67 -11.65
N LEU A 122 17.65 -4.55 -11.02
CA LEU A 122 17.49 -3.26 -11.67
C LEU A 122 18.50 -2.27 -11.09
N PRO A 123 19.18 -1.45 -11.90
CA PRO A 123 19.87 -0.29 -11.37
C PRO A 123 18.85 0.69 -10.79
N ASN A 124 19.22 1.46 -9.77
CA ASN A 124 18.36 2.52 -9.25
C ASN A 124 18.04 3.53 -10.37
N SER A 125 16.78 3.56 -10.82
CA SER A 125 16.36 4.26 -12.04
C SER A 125 16.28 5.79 -11.91
N GLY A 126 16.85 6.37 -10.85
CA GLY A 126 16.91 7.83 -10.62
C GLY A 126 15.56 8.51 -10.30
N LEU A 127 14.42 7.84 -10.51
CA LEU A 127 13.09 8.38 -10.24
C LEU A 127 12.72 8.36 -8.75
N ILE A 128 13.31 7.42 -7.99
CA ILE A 128 13.13 7.30 -6.55
C ILE A 128 14.45 7.62 -5.87
N LYS A 129 14.39 8.47 -4.84
CA LYS A 129 15.59 8.84 -4.09
C LYS A 129 16.16 7.63 -3.33
N PRO A 130 17.49 7.45 -3.33
CA PRO A 130 18.14 6.40 -2.55
C PRO A 130 17.82 6.57 -1.05
N GLY A 131 17.58 5.46 -0.35
CA GLY A 131 17.25 5.44 1.08
C GLY A 131 15.77 5.58 1.46
N VAL A 132 14.89 5.97 0.52
CA VAL A 132 13.43 5.94 0.76
C VAL A 132 12.88 4.51 0.69
N LEU A 133 13.48 3.69 -0.18
CA LEU A 133 13.09 2.30 -0.42
C LEU A 133 13.51 1.40 0.74
N LYS A 134 12.61 0.55 1.22
CA LYS A 134 12.90 -0.51 2.18
C LYS A 134 12.62 -1.88 1.56
N VAL A 135 13.31 -2.88 2.10
CA VAL A 135 13.04 -4.28 1.76
C VAL A 135 11.62 -4.63 2.20
N GLY A 136 10.86 -5.23 1.30
CA GLY A 136 9.45 -5.59 1.50
C GLY A 136 8.44 -4.55 1.01
N ASP A 137 8.89 -3.36 0.58
CA ASP A 137 8.00 -2.36 0.01
C ASP A 137 7.41 -2.81 -1.34
N LEU A 138 6.18 -2.37 -1.60
CA LEU A 138 5.51 -2.53 -2.88
C LEU A 138 5.87 -1.35 -3.78
N ALA A 139 6.23 -1.63 -5.02
CA ALA A 139 6.57 -0.61 -6.00
C ALA A 139 5.93 -0.90 -7.36
N ALA A 140 5.72 0.17 -8.13
CA ALA A 140 5.27 0.09 -9.51
C ALA A 140 6.48 -0.03 -10.45
N LEU A 141 6.51 -1.10 -11.24
CA LEU A 141 7.51 -1.37 -12.26
C LEU A 141 6.92 -1.11 -13.65
N SER A 142 7.63 -0.35 -14.48
CA SER A 142 7.28 -0.18 -15.90
C SER A 142 7.47 -1.50 -16.67
N ARG A 143 6.48 -1.91 -17.47
CA ARG A 143 6.59 -3.12 -18.31
C ARG A 143 7.66 -3.00 -19.39
N ASP A 144 7.73 -1.85 -20.03
CA ASP A 144 8.55 -1.68 -21.23
C ASP A 144 10.01 -1.39 -20.89
N ARG A 145 10.26 -0.65 -19.80
CA ARG A 145 11.61 -0.18 -19.42
C ARG A 145 12.19 -0.90 -18.21
N LEU A 146 11.39 -1.71 -17.51
CA LEU A 146 11.79 -2.36 -16.25
C LEU A 146 12.42 -1.36 -15.25
N GLN A 147 11.85 -0.16 -15.16
CA GLN A 147 12.27 0.88 -14.21
C GLN A 147 11.23 1.05 -13.11
N LEU A 148 11.71 1.32 -11.89
CA LEU A 148 10.84 1.64 -10.77
C LEU A 148 10.29 3.04 -10.94
N ILE A 149 8.96 3.15 -10.90
CA ILE A 149 8.23 4.40 -11.14
C ILE A 149 7.93 5.07 -9.81
N GLU A 150 7.24 4.36 -8.90
CA GLU A 150 6.81 4.90 -7.62
C GLU A 150 6.62 3.82 -6.56
N LEU A 151 6.68 4.23 -5.30
CA LEU A 151 6.32 3.42 -4.14
C LEU A 151 4.80 3.35 -4.02
N LEU A 152 4.28 2.14 -3.88
CA LEU A 152 2.86 1.89 -3.68
C LEU A 152 2.58 1.78 -2.17
N PRO A 153 1.42 2.26 -1.69
CA PRO A 153 1.02 2.07 -0.30
C PRO A 153 1.03 0.59 0.07
N SER A 154 1.54 0.27 1.27
CA SER A 154 1.57 -1.10 1.78
C SER A 154 0.18 -1.70 1.98
N GLU A 155 -0.87 -0.89 1.94
CA GLU A 155 -2.27 -1.27 2.08
C GLU A 155 -2.92 -1.69 0.75
N TYR A 156 -2.22 -1.50 -0.39
CA TYR A 156 -2.75 -1.85 -1.70
C TYR A 156 -2.84 -3.38 -1.89
N ASP A 157 -4.08 -3.85 -2.02
CA ASP A 157 -4.58 -5.21 -2.30
C ASP A 157 -3.94 -6.37 -1.48
N PRO A 158 -4.67 -6.92 -0.49
CA PRO A 158 -4.29 -8.18 0.17
C PRO A 158 -3.97 -9.30 -0.82
N ARG A 159 -4.56 -9.29 -2.03
CA ARG A 159 -4.27 -10.29 -3.07
C ARG A 159 -2.82 -10.25 -3.56
N VAL A 160 -2.16 -9.09 -3.55
CA VAL A 160 -0.74 -8.96 -3.92
C VAL A 160 0.17 -9.50 -2.82
N LYS A 161 -0.16 -9.22 -1.54
CA LYS A 161 0.56 -9.79 -0.39
C LYS A 161 0.39 -11.30 -0.29
N VAL A 162 -0.82 -11.81 -0.53
CA VAL A 162 -1.12 -13.25 -0.54
C VAL A 162 -0.41 -13.96 -1.71
N LEU A 163 -0.14 -13.25 -2.81
CA LEU A 163 0.64 -13.72 -3.95
C LEU A 163 2.16 -13.84 -3.68
N SER A 164 2.67 -13.44 -2.50
CA SER A 164 4.08 -13.61 -2.13
C SER A 164 4.50 -15.08 -1.89
N GLY A 165 3.79 -16.03 -2.49
CA GLY A 165 4.19 -17.44 -2.57
C GLY A 165 3.71 -18.35 -1.45
N ARG A 166 2.80 -17.91 -0.56
CA ARG A 166 2.31 -18.74 0.56
C ARG A 166 0.92 -19.36 0.37
N PHE A 167 0.13 -18.91 -0.61
CA PHE A 167 -1.19 -19.47 -0.91
C PHE A 167 -1.35 -19.66 -2.42
N ASP A 168 -0.97 -20.84 -2.90
CA ASP A 168 -0.97 -21.19 -4.33
C ASP A 168 -2.38 -21.53 -4.87
N ARG A 169 -3.30 -21.98 -3.99
CA ARG A 169 -4.66 -22.38 -4.35
C ARG A 169 -5.68 -21.71 -3.45
N LYS A 170 -6.66 -21.04 -4.06
CA LYS A 170 -7.88 -20.60 -3.37
C LYS A 170 -8.88 -21.74 -3.46
N ILE A 171 -9.17 -22.35 -2.33
CA ILE A 171 -10.22 -23.38 -2.22
C ILE A 171 -11.39 -22.71 -1.53
N GLU A 172 -12.48 -22.49 -2.27
CA GLU A 172 -13.72 -21.99 -1.72
C GLU A 172 -14.53 -23.16 -1.17
N LEU A 173 -15.06 -23.01 0.04
CA LEU A 173 -15.93 -24.00 0.67
C LEU A 173 -17.37 -23.51 0.54
N PRO A 174 -18.16 -24.06 -0.40
CA PRO A 174 -19.57 -23.71 -0.52
C PRO A 174 -20.36 -24.22 0.69
N LEU A 175 -21.58 -23.68 0.85
CA LEU A 175 -22.55 -24.24 1.79
C LEU A 175 -22.87 -25.71 1.43
N PRO A 176 -23.16 -26.55 2.43
CA PRO A 176 -23.40 -27.96 2.18
C PRO A 176 -24.71 -28.18 1.41
N ASN A 177 -24.61 -28.95 0.32
CA ASN A 177 -25.77 -29.47 -0.41
C ASN A 177 -26.63 -30.37 0.49
N GLU A 178 -27.88 -30.62 0.09
CA GLU A 178 -28.83 -31.49 0.83
C GLU A 178 -28.21 -32.84 1.25
N LYS A 179 -27.61 -33.57 0.30
CA LYS A 179 -26.90 -34.83 0.58
C LYS A 179 -25.71 -34.67 1.53
N ALA A 180 -25.03 -33.53 1.49
CA ALA A 180 -23.93 -33.25 2.40
C ALA A 180 -24.45 -32.99 3.82
N ARG A 181 -25.59 -32.32 3.97
CA ARG A 181 -26.25 -32.10 5.27
C ARG A 181 -26.70 -33.42 5.90
N GLU A 182 -27.36 -34.28 5.12
CA GLU A 182 -27.72 -35.64 5.54
C GLU A 182 -26.49 -36.38 6.08
N ARG A 183 -25.40 -36.37 5.30
CA ARG A 183 -24.17 -37.08 5.68
C ARG A 183 -23.52 -36.50 6.93
N ILE A 184 -23.51 -35.17 7.08
CA ILE A 184 -22.99 -34.49 8.27
C ILE A 184 -23.79 -34.91 9.50
N MET A 185 -25.12 -34.86 9.43
CA MET A 185 -26.00 -35.26 10.54
C MET A 185 -25.80 -36.73 10.90
N GLN A 186 -25.69 -37.61 9.90
CA GLN A 186 -25.47 -39.04 10.11
C GLN A 186 -24.14 -39.32 10.84
N ILE A 187 -23.06 -38.62 10.49
CA ILE A 187 -21.75 -38.76 11.18
C ILE A 187 -21.86 -38.37 12.65
N TYR A 188 -22.56 -37.29 12.96
CA TYR A 188 -22.74 -36.86 14.35
C TYR A 188 -23.71 -37.76 15.11
N ALA A 189 -24.75 -38.28 14.44
CA ALA A 189 -25.72 -39.20 14.99
C ALA A 189 -25.10 -40.56 15.39
N GLN A 190 -24.02 -41.00 14.73
CA GLN A 190 -23.29 -42.23 15.10
C GLN A 190 -22.78 -42.23 16.54
N LYS A 191 -22.59 -41.06 17.16
CA LYS A 191 -22.13 -40.94 18.55
C LYS A 191 -23.26 -41.04 19.58
N MET A 192 -24.51 -41.16 19.11
CA MET A 192 -25.72 -41.14 19.95
C MET A 192 -26.57 -42.37 19.71
N ASN A 193 -27.45 -42.67 20.68
CA ASN A 193 -28.39 -43.77 20.57
C ASN A 193 -29.63 -43.33 19.77
N VAL A 194 -29.56 -43.46 18.45
CA VAL A 194 -30.64 -43.04 17.54
C VAL A 194 -31.50 -44.23 17.16
N SER A 195 -32.82 -44.04 17.15
CA SER A 195 -33.78 -45.04 16.68
C SER A 195 -33.58 -45.33 15.19
N PRO A 196 -33.68 -46.60 14.74
CA PRO A 196 -33.58 -46.95 13.32
C PRO A 196 -34.70 -46.35 12.45
N ASN A 197 -35.75 -45.81 13.06
CA ASN A 197 -36.88 -45.18 12.38
C ASN A 197 -36.61 -43.72 11.95
N VAL A 198 -35.39 -43.19 12.15
CA VAL A 198 -35.05 -41.81 11.79
C VAL A 198 -34.61 -41.73 10.33
N ASN A 199 -35.40 -41.00 9.53
CA ASN A 199 -35.03 -40.66 8.17
C ASN A 199 -34.22 -39.36 8.11
N PHE A 200 -32.92 -39.44 7.80
CA PHE A 200 -32.04 -38.28 7.68
C PHE A 200 -32.25 -37.49 6.38
N GLU A 201 -32.82 -38.10 5.34
CA GLU A 201 -33.13 -37.43 4.08
C GLU A 201 -34.22 -36.36 4.28
N GLU A 202 -35.26 -36.70 5.04
CA GLU A 202 -36.33 -35.77 5.43
C GLU A 202 -35.79 -34.61 6.29
N LEU A 203 -34.90 -34.91 7.24
CA LEU A 203 -34.28 -33.88 8.09
C LEU A 203 -33.36 -32.94 7.28
N ALA A 204 -32.69 -33.44 6.24
CA ALA A 204 -31.85 -32.63 5.37
C ALA A 204 -32.67 -31.64 4.51
N ARG A 205 -33.90 -32.04 4.12
CA ARG A 205 -34.88 -31.16 3.44
C ARG A 205 -35.45 -30.10 4.36
N CYS A 206 -35.63 -30.40 5.65
CA CYS A 206 -36.11 -29.41 6.61
C CYS A 206 -35.03 -28.39 7.06
N THR A 207 -33.76 -28.60 6.68
CA THR A 207 -32.62 -27.79 7.12
C THR A 207 -31.94 -27.02 5.99
N ASP A 208 -32.74 -26.24 5.25
CA ASP A 208 -32.21 -25.37 4.20
C ASP A 208 -31.30 -24.26 4.74
N ASP A 209 -30.23 -23.99 4.00
CA ASP A 209 -29.16 -23.03 4.31
C ASP A 209 -28.40 -23.27 5.61
N PHE A 210 -28.41 -24.50 6.14
CA PHE A 210 -27.65 -24.83 7.33
C PHE A 210 -26.16 -25.00 7.00
N ASN A 211 -25.30 -24.34 7.78
CA ASN A 211 -23.86 -24.60 7.75
C ASN A 211 -23.53 -25.89 8.53
N GLY A 212 -22.32 -26.43 8.35
CA GLY A 212 -21.92 -27.67 9.01
C GLY A 212 -21.95 -27.61 10.54
N ALA A 213 -21.78 -26.42 11.14
CA ALA A 213 -21.89 -26.23 12.59
C ALA A 213 -23.35 -26.29 13.07
N GLN A 214 -24.30 -25.76 12.30
CA GLN A 214 -25.73 -25.83 12.59
C GLN A 214 -26.27 -27.25 12.45
N CYS A 215 -25.84 -28.01 11.43
CA CYS A 215 -26.20 -29.43 11.33
C CYS A 215 -25.71 -30.23 12.54
N LYS A 216 -24.53 -29.90 13.08
CA LYS A 216 -24.03 -30.49 14.32
C LYS A 216 -24.88 -30.09 15.52
N ALA A 217 -25.24 -28.80 15.62
CA ALA A 217 -26.06 -28.26 16.71
C ALA A 217 -27.44 -28.94 16.78
N VAL A 218 -28.07 -29.20 15.63
CA VAL A 218 -29.36 -29.94 15.57
C VAL A 218 -29.25 -31.31 16.23
N VAL A 219 -28.17 -32.05 15.95
CA VAL A 219 -27.98 -33.39 16.52
C VAL A 219 -27.75 -33.31 18.04
N THR A 220 -27.00 -32.32 18.52
CA THR A 220 -26.78 -32.12 19.96
C THR A 220 -28.04 -31.69 20.69
N GLU A 221 -28.82 -30.78 20.12
CA GLU A 221 -30.11 -30.35 20.69
C GLU A 221 -31.14 -31.48 20.68
N ALA A 222 -31.19 -32.31 19.64
CA ALA A 222 -32.07 -33.48 19.61
C ALA A 222 -31.77 -34.46 20.76
N GLY A 223 -30.48 -34.64 21.09
CA GLY A 223 -30.06 -35.39 22.27
C GLY A 223 -30.51 -34.76 23.59
N MET A 224 -30.43 -33.43 23.69
CA MET A 224 -30.90 -32.70 24.88
C MET A 224 -32.41 -32.77 25.04
N VAL A 225 -33.19 -32.64 23.96
CA VAL A 225 -34.65 -32.79 23.96
C VAL A 225 -35.04 -34.19 24.44
N ALA A 226 -34.40 -35.24 23.90
CA ALA A 226 -34.65 -36.62 24.31
C ALA A 226 -34.33 -36.83 25.80
N LEU A 227 -33.25 -36.21 26.29
CA LEU A 227 -32.86 -36.27 27.70
C LEU A 227 -33.88 -35.55 28.60
N ARG A 228 -34.41 -34.39 28.18
CA ARG A 228 -35.46 -33.65 28.90
C ARG A 228 -36.74 -34.48 29.06
N GLU A 229 -37.03 -35.34 28.09
CA GLU A 229 -38.18 -36.26 28.12
C GLU A 229 -37.87 -37.61 28.81
N ASN A 230 -36.68 -37.78 29.40
CA ASN A 230 -36.20 -39.04 29.99
C ASN A 230 -36.24 -40.24 29.02
N LYS A 231 -36.05 -40.01 27.71
CA LYS A 231 -35.96 -41.07 26.70
C LYS A 231 -34.50 -41.48 26.48
N VAL A 232 -34.28 -42.80 26.37
CA VAL A 232 -32.94 -43.40 26.16
C VAL A 232 -32.56 -43.43 24.68
N GLN A 233 -33.54 -43.34 23.78
CA GLN A 233 -33.35 -43.34 22.32
C GLN A 233 -33.89 -42.05 21.70
N ILE A 234 -33.14 -41.51 20.74
CA ILE A 234 -33.53 -40.32 19.99
C ILE A 234 -34.45 -40.75 18.83
N THR A 235 -35.64 -40.15 18.78
CA THR A 235 -36.66 -40.37 17.75
C THR A 235 -36.68 -39.21 16.75
N HIS A 236 -37.42 -39.38 15.64
CA HIS A 236 -37.51 -38.36 14.59
C HIS A 236 -38.14 -37.05 15.11
N GLU A 237 -39.10 -37.13 16.04
CA GLU A 237 -39.75 -35.96 16.64
C GLU A 237 -38.75 -35.05 17.39
N HIS A 238 -37.75 -35.63 18.06
CA HIS A 238 -36.72 -34.86 18.76
C HIS A 238 -35.83 -34.07 17.80
N PHE A 239 -35.56 -34.62 16.61
CA PHE A 239 -34.82 -33.89 15.58
C PHE A 239 -35.63 -32.73 15.01
N LEU A 240 -36.94 -32.90 14.80
CA LEU A 240 -37.81 -31.80 14.35
C LEU A 240 -37.90 -30.67 15.39
N ALA A 241 -38.05 -31.02 16.66
CA ALA A 241 -38.04 -30.04 17.75
C ALA A 241 -36.70 -29.28 17.82
N ALA A 242 -35.57 -29.99 17.68
CA ALA A 242 -34.24 -29.40 17.66
C ALA A 242 -34.01 -28.45 16.49
N ILE A 243 -34.53 -28.76 15.29
CA ILE A 243 -34.44 -27.87 14.13
C ILE A 243 -35.16 -26.55 14.43
N LEU A 244 -36.35 -26.60 15.03
CA LEU A 244 -37.11 -25.40 15.41
C LEU A 244 -36.35 -24.55 16.43
N GLU A 245 -35.71 -25.18 17.43
CA GLU A 245 -34.91 -24.50 18.45
C GLU A 245 -33.70 -23.77 17.83
N VAL A 246 -32.94 -24.46 16.96
CA VAL A 246 -31.78 -23.89 16.25
C VAL A 246 -32.18 -22.77 15.28
N GLN A 247 -33.35 -22.87 14.63
CA GLN A 247 -33.89 -21.80 13.78
C GLN A 247 -34.36 -20.58 14.58
N ALA A 248 -34.90 -20.78 15.78
CA ALA A 248 -35.33 -19.68 16.66
C ALA A 248 -34.14 -18.86 17.16
N ASP A 249 -33.01 -19.50 17.45
CA ASP A 249 -31.79 -18.81 17.86
C ASP A 249 -31.16 -18.00 16.72
N LYS A 250 -31.36 -18.42 15.45
CA LYS A 250 -31.01 -17.60 14.27
C LYS A 250 -31.77 -16.26 14.28
N LYS A 251 -33.05 -16.25 14.67
CA LYS A 251 -33.89 -15.03 14.72
C LYS A 251 -33.52 -14.09 15.88
N LYS A 252 -33.09 -14.64 17.02
CA LYS A 252 -32.62 -13.83 18.16
C LYS A 252 -31.32 -13.10 17.84
N ASN A 253 -30.37 -13.77 17.18
CA ASN A 253 -29.09 -13.17 16.80
C ASN A 253 -29.19 -12.17 15.65
N SER A 254 -30.21 -12.27 14.78
CA SER A 254 -30.45 -11.25 13.75
C SER A 254 -30.97 -9.92 14.30
N PHE A 255 -31.57 -9.90 15.50
CA PHE A 255 -32.12 -8.68 16.10
C PHE A 255 -31.05 -7.80 16.80
N LEU A 256 -29.80 -8.27 16.91
CA LEU A 256 -28.69 -7.54 17.52
C LEU A 256 -27.89 -6.66 16.53
N TYR A 257 -28.27 -6.66 15.26
CA TYR A 257 -27.68 -5.82 14.21
C TYR A 257 -28.76 -4.96 13.56
N VAL A 258 -29.32 -4.02 14.32
CA VAL A 258 -30.03 -2.84 13.82
C VAL A 258 -29.48 -1.62 14.54
#